data_AF-A0A654F2S8-F1
#
_entry.id   AF-A0A654F2S8-F1
#
_cell.length_a   1.000
_cell.length_b   1.000
_cell.length_c   1.000
_cell.angle_alpha   90.00
_cell.angle_beta   90.00
_cell.angle_gamma   90.00
#
_symmetry.space_group_name_H-M   'P 1'
#
loop_
_entity.id
_entity.type
_entity.pdbx_description
1 polymer ?
#
loop_
_entity_poly.entity_id
_entity_poly.type
_entity_poly.pdbx_seq_one_letter_code
_entity_poly.pdbx_strand_id
1 'polypeptide(L)'
;MDPEEEVLDAAQVAIKKLAKRISISPDLAAAYLVYLHWYVFTLTSPSTFRSDSYEFMKSYFVRYPQLHPAQAKCNACYTDQPCQNVGCGHFICDGCFKDRIVSEIRRGVDNVFCPNWGCRKYISHTMLKLHLSEEERVIFASNLVASKKRFTKMEKGRFGNFLDNAKSLVDAAVKSDITPVLALFAYFAICLNGKFATKR
;
A
#
# COMPACT_ATOMS: atom_id res chain seq x y z
N MET A 1 -11.64 -19.18 -14.94
CA MET A 1 -11.20 -18.48 -13.72
C MET A 1 -11.48 -17.01 -13.92
N ASP A 2 -12.16 -16.37 -12.98
CA ASP A 2 -12.54 -14.95 -13.11
C ASP A 2 -11.28 -14.06 -13.02
N PRO A 3 -11.06 -13.11 -13.95
CA PRO A 3 -9.97 -12.14 -13.86
C PRO A 3 -9.92 -11.34 -12.55
N GLU A 4 -11.01 -11.26 -11.80
CA GLU A 4 -11.05 -10.63 -10.47
C GLU A 4 -10.52 -11.57 -9.38
N GLU A 5 -10.82 -12.86 -9.48
CA GLU A 5 -10.37 -13.92 -8.58
C GLU A 5 -8.84 -14.13 -8.66
N GLU A 6 -8.28 -14.14 -9.88
CA GLU A 6 -6.82 -14.26 -10.09
C GLU A 6 -6.05 -13.07 -9.49
N VAL A 7 -6.65 -11.87 -9.49
CA VAL A 7 -5.98 -10.66 -8.99
C VAL A 7 -6.14 -10.50 -7.48
N LEU A 8 -7.26 -10.96 -6.91
CA LEU A 8 -7.43 -11.13 -5.46
C LEU A 8 -6.34 -12.05 -4.91
N ASP A 9 -6.11 -13.18 -5.56
CA ASP A 9 -5.05 -14.12 -5.20
C ASP A 9 -3.67 -13.48 -5.35
N ALA A 10 -3.41 -12.77 -6.44
CA ALA A 10 -2.13 -12.12 -6.64
C ALA A 10 -1.85 -10.99 -5.62
N ALA A 11 -2.87 -10.29 -5.11
CA ALA A 11 -2.72 -9.30 -4.05
C ALA A 11 -2.42 -9.97 -2.70
N GLN A 12 -3.16 -11.03 -2.37
CA GLN A 12 -2.93 -11.81 -1.16
C GLN A 12 -1.56 -12.49 -1.14
N VAL A 13 -1.10 -13.02 -2.28
CA VAL A 13 0.24 -13.60 -2.44
C VAL A 13 1.32 -12.56 -2.17
N ALA A 14 1.17 -11.33 -2.69
CA ALA A 14 2.12 -10.25 -2.44
C ALA A 14 2.18 -9.87 -0.95
N ILE A 15 1.03 -9.75 -0.30
CA ILE A 15 0.91 -9.48 1.15
C ILE A 15 1.60 -10.58 1.95
N LYS A 16 1.29 -11.85 1.69
CA LYS A 16 1.89 -13.01 2.39
C LYS A 16 3.41 -13.08 2.19
N LYS A 17 3.87 -12.85 0.96
CA LYS A 17 5.30 -12.86 0.61
C LYS A 17 6.04 -11.75 1.33
N LEU A 18 5.48 -10.55 1.38
CA LEU A 18 6.06 -9.44 2.14
C LEU A 18 6.08 -9.75 3.63
N ALA A 19 4.93 -10.08 4.22
CA ALA A 19 4.79 -10.39 5.64
C ALA A 19 5.86 -11.39 6.13
N LYS A 20 6.06 -12.48 5.37
CA LYS A 20 7.08 -13.49 5.66
C LYS A 20 8.50 -12.95 5.53
N ARG A 21 8.78 -12.15 4.50
CA ARG A 21 10.14 -11.69 4.17
C ARG A 21 10.73 -10.75 5.22
N ILE A 22 9.90 -9.91 5.83
CA ILE A 22 10.33 -8.88 6.79
C ILE A 22 9.76 -9.13 8.19
N SER A 23 9.19 -10.31 8.43
CA SER A 23 8.66 -10.76 9.71
C SER A 23 7.65 -9.79 10.34
N ILE A 24 6.62 -9.40 9.58
CA ILE A 24 5.53 -8.55 10.04
C ILE A 24 4.17 -9.22 9.88
N SER A 25 3.12 -8.67 10.49
CA SER A 25 1.76 -9.17 10.29
C SER A 25 1.27 -8.93 8.85
N PRO A 26 0.39 -9.79 8.31
CA PRO A 26 -0.23 -9.58 7.01
C PRO A 26 -0.95 -8.22 6.89
N ASP A 27 -1.58 -7.75 7.96
CA ASP A 27 -2.29 -6.47 7.96
C ASP A 27 -1.31 -5.29 7.84
N LEU A 28 -0.16 -5.35 8.55
CA LEU A 28 0.88 -4.33 8.39
C LEU A 28 1.49 -4.40 6.98
N ALA A 29 1.67 -5.60 6.43
CA ALA A 29 2.19 -5.78 5.07
C ALA A 29 1.24 -5.22 4.00
N ALA A 30 -0.07 -5.38 4.18
CA ALA A 30 -1.06 -4.80 3.26
C ALA A 30 -1.03 -3.27 3.28
N ALA A 31 -1.08 -2.66 4.47
CA ALA A 31 -0.96 -1.21 4.61
C ALA A 31 0.36 -0.68 4.03
N TYR A 32 1.46 -1.42 4.24
CA TYR A 32 2.79 -1.09 3.70
C TYR A 32 2.83 -1.16 2.17
N LEU A 33 2.23 -2.16 1.56
CA LEU A 33 2.17 -2.27 0.09
C LEU A 33 1.38 -1.12 -0.51
N VAL A 34 0.23 -0.76 0.05
CA VAL A 34 -0.57 0.36 -0.46
C VAL A 34 0.16 1.69 -0.26
N TYR A 35 0.79 1.90 0.90
CA TYR A 35 1.62 3.09 1.18
C TYR A 35 2.78 3.23 0.19
N LEU A 36 3.46 2.11 -0.10
CA LEU A 36 4.52 2.06 -1.10
C LEU A 36 3.99 1.93 -2.52
N HIS A 37 2.70 2.17 -2.77
CA HIS A 37 2.15 2.17 -4.13
C HIS A 37 2.44 0.87 -4.88
N TRP A 38 2.40 -0.25 -4.17
CA TRP A 38 2.71 -1.60 -4.63
C TRP A 38 4.10 -1.78 -5.26
N TYR A 39 5.04 -0.84 -5.04
CA TYR A 39 6.43 -0.97 -5.49
C TYR A 39 7.14 -2.07 -4.71
N VAL A 40 7.18 -3.28 -5.27
CA VAL A 40 7.90 -4.42 -4.67
C VAL A 40 9.42 -4.30 -4.87
N PHE A 41 9.88 -3.47 -5.82
CA PHE A 41 11.30 -3.31 -6.14
C PHE A 41 12.13 -2.66 -5.01
N THR A 42 11.52 -1.89 -4.11
CA THR A 42 12.21 -1.39 -2.90
C THR A 42 12.50 -2.50 -1.89
N LEU A 43 11.86 -3.65 -2.05
CA LEU A 43 11.90 -4.77 -1.11
C LEU A 43 12.85 -5.88 -1.56
N THR A 44 13.55 -5.76 -2.70
CA THR A 44 14.41 -6.81 -3.25
C THR A 44 15.69 -7.04 -2.45
N SER A 45 16.10 -6.11 -1.58
CA SER A 45 17.14 -6.34 -0.57
C SER A 45 16.60 -6.12 0.85
N PRO A 46 16.88 -7.02 1.82
CA PRO A 46 16.65 -6.74 3.23
C PRO A 46 17.34 -5.45 3.70
N SER A 47 18.43 -5.04 3.05
CA SER A 47 19.15 -3.79 3.34
C SER A 47 18.58 -2.53 2.68
N THR A 48 17.69 -2.64 1.68
CA THR A 48 16.90 -1.50 1.17
C THR A 48 15.63 -1.27 1.97
N PHE A 49 15.32 -2.18 2.90
CA PHE A 49 14.38 -1.92 3.98
C PHE A 49 15.01 -0.85 4.88
N ARG A 50 14.81 0.43 4.54
CA ARG A 50 15.18 1.53 5.43
C ARG A 50 14.43 1.26 6.74
N SER A 51 15.18 1.02 7.81
CA SER A 51 14.67 0.97 9.19
C SER A 51 13.65 2.08 9.45
N ASP A 52 13.91 3.25 8.86
CA ASP A 52 13.11 4.45 9.04
C ASP A 52 11.71 4.32 8.42
N SER A 53 11.57 3.75 7.22
CA SER A 53 10.25 3.54 6.60
C SER A 53 9.41 2.52 7.35
N TYR A 54 10.08 1.50 7.91
CA TYR A 54 9.45 0.47 8.72
C TYR A 54 8.97 1.02 10.06
N GLU A 55 9.85 1.69 10.81
CA GLU A 55 9.52 2.31 12.09
C GLU A 55 8.49 3.43 11.91
N PHE A 56 8.57 4.18 10.82
CA PHE A 56 7.54 5.12 10.41
C PHE A 56 6.20 4.40 10.24
N MET A 57 6.09 3.38 9.39
CA MET A 57 4.81 2.70 9.15
C MET A 57 4.25 1.98 10.38
N LYS A 58 5.11 1.44 11.24
CA LYS A 58 4.76 0.91 12.56
C LYS A 58 4.08 1.93 13.48
N SER A 59 4.38 3.22 13.34
CA SER A 59 3.77 4.29 14.14
C SER A 59 2.36 4.65 13.63
N TYR A 60 2.14 4.51 12.31
CA TYR A 60 0.86 4.73 11.63
C TYR A 60 -0.03 3.49 11.58
N PHE A 61 0.40 2.32 12.04
CA PHE A 61 -0.44 1.15 12.12
C PHE A 61 -1.04 0.99 13.52
N VAL A 62 -2.32 0.63 13.62
CA VAL A 62 -2.94 0.32 14.92
C VAL A 62 -2.26 -0.88 15.58
N ARG A 63 -2.06 -0.83 16.89
CA ARG A 63 -1.49 -1.92 17.67
C ARG A 63 -2.50 -2.39 18.71
N TYR A 64 -2.61 -3.70 18.89
CA TYR A 64 -3.42 -4.31 19.95
C TYR A 64 -4.88 -3.79 19.98
N PRO A 65 -5.65 -3.93 18.88
CA PRO A 65 -7.07 -3.60 18.93
C PRO A 65 -7.78 -4.46 19.98
N GLN A 66 -8.67 -3.85 20.75
CA GLN A 66 -9.52 -4.57 21.70
C GLN A 66 -10.77 -5.06 20.98
N LEU A 67 -10.92 -6.38 20.89
CA LEU A 67 -12.01 -7.01 20.14
C LEU A 67 -13.31 -7.11 20.94
N HIS A 68 -13.27 -6.80 22.24
CA HIS A 68 -14.44 -6.80 23.10
C HIS A 68 -14.87 -5.36 23.39
N PRO A 69 -16.12 -4.99 23.10
CA PRO A 69 -16.62 -3.66 23.43
C PRO A 69 -16.59 -3.43 24.94
N ALA A 70 -16.16 -2.25 25.36
CA ALA A 70 -16.27 -1.75 26.72
C ALA A 70 -17.18 -0.52 26.71
N GLN A 71 -17.87 -0.27 27.83
CA GLN A 71 -18.62 0.97 28.01
C GLN A 71 -17.62 2.13 28.04
N ALA A 72 -17.68 3.02 27.05
CA ALA A 72 -16.78 4.17 26.94
C ALA A 72 -17.44 5.29 26.12
N LYS A 73 -16.90 6.50 26.25
CA LYS A 73 -17.28 7.62 25.39
C LYS A 73 -16.70 7.41 23.99
N CYS A 74 -17.55 7.30 22.99
CA CYS A 74 -17.11 7.19 21.59
C CYS A 74 -16.35 8.45 21.17
N ASN A 75 -15.12 8.30 20.65
CA ASN A 75 -14.31 9.42 20.20
C ASN A 75 -14.84 10.08 18.91
N ALA A 76 -15.74 9.44 18.17
CA ALA A 76 -16.30 9.98 16.93
C ALA A 76 -17.61 10.76 17.16
N CYS A 77 -18.58 10.18 17.87
CA CYS A 77 -19.89 10.82 18.12
C CYS A 77 -20.05 11.40 19.53
N TYR A 78 -19.05 11.25 20.40
CA TYR A 78 -19.05 11.75 21.78
C TYR A 78 -20.16 11.21 22.70
N THR A 79 -20.76 10.06 22.35
CA THR A 79 -21.81 9.40 23.15
C THR A 79 -21.24 8.23 23.94
N ASP A 80 -21.68 8.05 25.20
CA ASP A 80 -21.34 6.91 26.06
C ASP A 80 -22.11 5.66 25.63
N GLN A 81 -21.38 4.66 25.13
CA GLN A 81 -21.96 3.42 24.61
C GLN A 81 -20.90 2.31 24.52
N PRO A 82 -21.27 1.06 24.17
CA PRO A 82 -20.30 0.03 23.85
C PRO A 82 -19.37 0.45 22.70
N CYS A 83 -18.09 0.60 22.99
CA CYS A 83 -17.06 0.99 22.04
C CYS A 83 -15.87 0.04 22.10
N GLN A 84 -15.17 -0.10 20.99
CA GLN A 84 -13.93 -0.87 20.92
C GLN A 84 -12.73 0.04 20.71
N ASN A 85 -11.63 -0.26 21.41
CA ASN A 85 -10.37 0.39 21.13
C ASN A 85 -9.84 -0.14 19.80
N VAL A 86 -9.77 0.72 18.78
CA VAL A 86 -9.33 0.31 17.45
C VAL A 86 -7.82 0.07 17.34
N GLY A 87 -7.08 0.17 18.45
CA GLY A 87 -5.63 -0.05 18.56
C GLY A 87 -4.77 1.21 18.41
N CYS A 88 -5.41 2.39 18.36
CA CYS A 88 -4.72 3.69 18.40
C CYS A 88 -5.02 4.50 19.66
N GLY A 89 -5.70 3.90 20.66
CA GLY A 89 -6.15 4.59 21.86
C GLY A 89 -7.56 5.20 21.75
N HIS A 90 -8.13 5.25 20.54
CA HIS A 90 -9.49 5.74 20.34
C HIS A 90 -10.51 4.61 20.46
N PHE A 91 -11.54 4.85 21.27
CA PHE A 91 -12.72 4.01 21.44
C PHE A 91 -13.79 4.47 20.46
N ILE A 92 -14.19 3.57 19.56
CA ILE A 92 -15.16 3.85 18.50
C ILE A 92 -16.32 2.87 18.64
N CYS A 93 -17.55 3.38 18.58
CA CYS A 93 -18.75 2.53 18.56
C CYS A 93 -18.95 1.90 17.18
N ASP A 94 -19.66 0.77 17.12
CA ASP A 94 -19.87 0.02 15.87
C ASP A 94 -20.54 0.88 14.78
N GLY A 95 -21.50 1.73 15.15
CA GLY A 95 -22.17 2.65 14.22
C GLY A 95 -21.19 3.62 13.56
N CYS A 96 -20.41 4.36 14.35
CA CYS A 96 -19.41 5.29 13.81
C CYS A 96 -18.31 4.59 13.02
N PHE A 97 -17.94 3.38 13.43
CA PHE A 97 -16.98 2.56 12.70
C PHE A 97 -17.53 2.22 11.32
N LYS A 98 -18.71 1.62 11.24
CA LYS A 98 -19.35 1.22 9.98
C LYS A 98 -19.60 2.42 9.08
N ASP A 99 -20.24 3.47 9.59
CA ASP A 99 -20.59 4.65 8.78
C ASP A 99 -19.36 5.25 8.09
N ARG A 100 -18.26 5.39 8.83
CA ARG A 100 -17.02 5.95 8.28
C ARG A 100 -16.35 4.98 7.32
N ILE A 101 -16.13 3.74 7.75
CA ILE A 101 -15.32 2.77 7.02
C ILE A 101 -16.05 2.34 5.74
N VAL A 102 -17.33 2.02 5.81
CA VAL A 102 -18.14 1.62 4.64
C VAL A 102 -18.22 2.76 3.62
N SER A 103 -18.38 4.00 4.08
CA SER A 103 -18.34 5.17 3.19
C SER A 103 -17.01 5.30 2.45
N GLU A 104 -15.88 5.16 3.14
CA GLU A 104 -14.55 5.23 2.51
C GLU A 104 -14.32 4.08 1.52
N ILE A 105 -14.72 2.85 1.88
CA ILE A 105 -14.59 1.69 0.99
C ILE A 105 -15.44 1.88 -0.26
N ARG A 106 -16.68 2.35 -0.13
CA ARG A 106 -17.56 2.64 -1.28
C ARG A 106 -17.02 3.76 -2.18
N ARG A 107 -16.20 4.68 -1.64
CA ARG A 107 -15.48 5.71 -2.42
C ARG A 107 -14.26 5.16 -3.15
N GLY A 108 -13.97 3.87 -3.06
CA GLY A 108 -12.85 3.24 -3.76
C GLY A 108 -11.52 3.32 -3.02
N VAL A 109 -11.55 3.66 -1.72
CA VAL A 109 -10.34 3.76 -0.91
C VAL A 109 -9.78 2.37 -0.62
N ASP A 110 -8.47 2.23 -0.78
CA ASP A 110 -7.69 0.99 -0.66
C ASP A 110 -6.98 0.85 0.70
N ASN A 111 -7.03 1.90 1.53
CA ASN A 111 -6.52 1.94 2.89
C ASN A 111 -7.44 2.78 3.78
N VAL A 112 -7.94 2.20 4.86
CA VAL A 112 -8.86 2.89 5.76
C VAL A 112 -8.21 3.27 7.09
N PHE A 113 -8.55 4.45 7.56
CA PHE A 113 -8.00 5.04 8.79
C PHE A 113 -8.99 4.97 9.95
N CYS A 114 -8.47 5.14 11.15
CA CYS A 114 -9.27 5.31 12.35
C CYS A 114 -10.39 6.34 12.14
N PRO A 115 -11.64 6.01 12.52
CA PRO A 115 -12.76 6.95 12.39
C PRO A 115 -12.68 8.21 13.25
N ASN A 116 -11.80 8.25 14.25
CA ASN A 116 -11.58 9.47 15.02
C ASN A 116 -10.95 10.56 14.13
N TRP A 117 -11.52 11.76 14.19
CA TRP A 117 -11.07 12.87 13.35
C TRP A 117 -9.61 13.25 13.65
N GLY A 118 -8.80 13.38 12.61
CA GLY A 118 -7.36 13.65 12.73
C GLY A 118 -6.48 12.44 13.04
N CYS A 119 -7.05 11.27 13.39
CA CYS A 119 -6.25 10.06 13.58
C CYS A 119 -5.87 9.45 12.24
N ARG A 120 -4.57 9.40 11.93
CA ARG A 120 -4.03 8.84 10.68
C ARG A 120 -3.57 7.40 10.82
N LYS A 121 -4.04 6.68 11.85
CA LYS A 121 -3.65 5.27 12.03
C LYS A 121 -4.47 4.36 11.13
N TYR A 122 -3.81 3.51 10.35
CA TYR A 122 -4.42 2.48 9.51
C TYR A 122 -5.13 1.45 10.37
N ILE A 123 -6.37 1.15 10.02
CA ILE A 123 -7.14 0.06 10.63
C ILE A 123 -6.64 -1.27 10.08
N SER A 124 -6.53 -2.26 10.96
CA SER A 124 -6.11 -3.61 10.57
C SER A 124 -7.20 -4.32 9.77
N HIS A 125 -6.83 -5.15 8.79
CA HIS A 125 -7.82 -5.95 8.05
C HIS A 125 -8.57 -6.91 8.96
N THR A 126 -7.95 -7.34 10.06
CA THR A 126 -8.61 -8.13 11.12
C THR A 126 -9.80 -7.37 11.71
N MET A 127 -9.65 -6.08 12.04
CA MET A 127 -10.77 -5.26 12.51
C MET A 127 -11.84 -5.09 11.42
N LEU A 128 -11.44 -4.84 10.17
CA LEU A 128 -12.38 -4.76 9.05
C LEU A 128 -13.20 -6.05 8.91
N LYS A 129 -12.58 -7.22 9.04
CA LYS A 129 -13.27 -8.51 8.95
C LYS A 129 -14.33 -8.72 10.03
N LEU A 130 -14.17 -8.10 11.20
CA LEU A 130 -15.10 -8.22 12.32
C LEU A 130 -16.32 -7.31 12.19
N HIS A 131 -16.17 -6.14 11.56
CA HIS A 131 -17.24 -5.15 11.45
C HIS A 131 -17.94 -5.12 10.10
N LEU A 132 -17.25 -5.54 9.03
CA LEU A 132 -17.79 -5.50 7.69
C LEU A 132 -18.55 -6.78 7.35
N SER A 133 -19.67 -6.61 6.65
CA SER A 133 -20.40 -7.67 5.98
C SER A 133 -19.57 -8.34 4.88
N GLU A 134 -20.02 -9.48 4.39
CA GLU A 134 -19.37 -10.16 3.26
C GLU A 134 -19.27 -9.28 2.02
N GLU A 135 -20.35 -8.59 1.67
CA GLU A 135 -20.40 -7.67 0.53
C GLU A 135 -19.37 -6.54 0.67
N GLU A 136 -19.29 -5.90 1.84
CA GLU A 136 -18.34 -4.81 2.09
C GLU A 136 -16.89 -5.29 2.07
N ARG A 137 -16.63 -6.53 2.51
CA ARG A 137 -15.31 -7.16 2.41
C ARG A 137 -14.92 -7.42 0.95
N VAL A 138 -15.88 -7.81 0.11
CA VAL A 138 -15.65 -7.96 -1.33
C VAL A 138 -15.31 -6.61 -1.96
N ILE A 139 -16.06 -5.55 -1.66
CA ILE A 139 -15.77 -4.20 -2.19
C ILE A 139 -14.37 -3.74 -1.76
N PHE A 140 -14.01 -3.92 -0.49
CA PHE A 140 -12.67 -3.56 0.00
C PHE A 140 -11.57 -4.34 -0.72
N ALA A 141 -11.77 -5.64 -0.94
CA ALA A 141 -10.82 -6.47 -1.65
C ALA A 141 -10.69 -6.05 -3.13
N SER A 142 -11.80 -5.69 -3.79
CA SER A 142 -11.80 -5.12 -5.14
C SER A 142 -11.05 -3.78 -5.22
N ASN A 143 -11.14 -2.93 -4.19
CA ASN A 143 -10.36 -1.69 -4.13
C ASN A 143 -8.85 -1.93 -4.06
N LEU A 144 -8.41 -2.91 -3.25
CA LEU A 144 -7.01 -3.32 -3.17
C LEU A 144 -6.50 -3.85 -4.51
N VAL A 145 -7.31 -4.64 -5.20
CA VAL A 145 -7.03 -5.15 -6.55
C VAL A 145 -6.91 -4.00 -7.56
N ALA A 146 -7.87 -3.08 -7.56
CA ALA A 146 -7.85 -1.92 -8.43
C ALA A 146 -6.62 -1.04 -8.16
N SER A 147 -6.26 -0.86 -6.89
CA SER A 147 -5.03 -0.17 -6.47
C SER A 147 -3.81 -0.81 -7.11
N LYS A 148 -3.60 -2.11 -6.90
CA LYS A 148 -2.49 -2.85 -7.50
C LYS A 148 -2.46 -2.68 -9.02
N LYS A 149 -3.59 -2.85 -9.71
CA LYS A 149 -3.69 -2.66 -11.18
C LYS A 149 -3.27 -1.25 -11.61
N ARG A 150 -3.75 -0.19 -10.91
CA ARG A 150 -3.38 1.21 -11.20
C ARG A 150 -1.86 1.40 -11.09
N PHE A 151 -1.25 0.92 -10.02
CA PHE A 151 0.18 1.10 -9.78
C PHE A 151 1.05 0.28 -10.75
N THR A 152 0.69 -0.97 -11.04
CA THR A 152 1.39 -1.77 -12.07
C THR A 152 1.30 -1.12 -13.46
N LYS A 153 0.16 -0.50 -13.81
CA LYS A 153 0.02 0.24 -15.07
C LYS A 153 0.93 1.47 -15.09
N MET A 154 1.00 2.23 -13.99
CA MET A 154 1.90 3.38 -13.88
C MET A 154 3.38 2.97 -13.94
N GLU A 155 3.77 1.85 -13.33
CA GLU A 155 5.13 1.30 -13.46
C GLU A 155 5.48 0.97 -14.92
N LYS A 156 4.59 0.26 -15.61
CA LYS A 156 4.79 -0.07 -17.04
C LYS A 156 4.87 1.18 -17.91
N GLY A 157 4.04 2.19 -17.65
CA GLY A 157 4.09 3.47 -18.36
C GLY A 157 5.39 4.24 -18.10
N ARG A 158 5.84 4.31 -16.85
CA ARG A 158 7.12 4.96 -16.49
C ARG A 158 8.30 4.23 -17.12
N PHE A 159 8.29 2.90 -17.15
CA PHE A 159 9.33 2.10 -17.78
C PHE A 159 9.31 2.23 -19.32
N GLY A 160 8.13 2.26 -19.94
CA GLY A 160 7.99 2.53 -21.38
C GLY A 160 8.58 3.89 -21.76
N ASN A 161 8.19 4.96 -21.07
CA ASN A 161 8.74 6.30 -21.29
C ASN A 161 10.26 6.34 -21.08
N PHE A 162 10.79 5.57 -20.12
CA PHE A 162 12.22 5.46 -19.90
C PHE A 162 12.94 4.79 -21.08
N LEU A 163 12.40 3.69 -21.61
CA LEU A 163 12.95 3.02 -22.78
C LEU A 163 12.90 3.89 -24.04
N ASP A 164 11.80 4.63 -24.23
CA ASP A 164 11.64 5.55 -25.36
C ASP A 164 12.65 6.69 -25.29
N ASN A 165 12.85 7.27 -24.10
CA ASN A 165 13.87 8.29 -23.86
C ASN A 165 15.29 7.75 -24.06
N ALA A 166 15.56 6.52 -23.60
CA ALA A 166 16.86 5.88 -23.78
C ALA A 166 17.15 5.60 -25.26
N LYS A 167 16.14 5.17 -26.03
CA LYS A 167 16.24 4.98 -27.48
C LYS A 167 16.52 6.28 -28.20
N SER A 168 15.81 7.36 -27.86
CA SER A 168 16.05 8.68 -28.44
C SER A 168 17.48 9.20 -28.17
N LEU A 169 18.04 8.91 -26.99
CA LEU A 169 19.42 9.28 -26.66
C LEU A 169 20.45 8.47 -27.46
N VAL A 170 20.21 7.17 -27.64
CA VAL A 170 21.07 6.32 -28.49
C VAL A 170 21.01 6.77 -29.94
N ASP A 171 19.82 7.05 -30.47
CA ASP A 171 19.63 7.54 -31.85
C ASP A 171 20.31 8.90 -32.07
N ALA A 172 20.29 9.79 -31.06
CA ALA A 172 21.00 11.06 -31.09
C ALA A 172 22.53 10.86 -31.06
N ALA A 173 23.03 9.97 -30.18
CA ALA A 173 24.45 9.68 -30.05
C ALA A 173 25.05 9.11 -31.36
N VAL A 174 24.31 8.20 -32.01
CA VAL A 174 24.67 7.62 -33.31
C VAL A 174 24.72 8.68 -34.41
N LYS A 175 23.79 9.66 -34.41
CA LYS A 175 23.81 10.78 -35.37
C LYS A 175 24.96 11.77 -35.15
N SER A 176 25.52 11.81 -33.95
CA SER A 176 26.61 12.73 -33.57
C SER A 176 28.02 12.12 -33.66
N ASP A 177 28.19 10.94 -34.29
CA ASP A 177 29.47 10.22 -34.43
C ASP A 177 30.20 9.93 -33.10
N ILE A 178 29.47 9.93 -31.99
CA ILE A 178 29.99 9.46 -30.70
C ILE A 178 30.06 7.93 -30.79
N THR A 179 31.26 7.36 -30.56
CA THR A 179 31.51 5.92 -30.75
C THR A 179 30.41 5.06 -30.09
N PRO A 180 29.89 4.02 -30.78
CA PRO A 180 28.76 3.19 -30.29
C PRO A 180 28.97 2.60 -28.89
N VAL A 181 30.24 2.42 -28.50
CA VAL A 181 30.65 1.94 -27.17
C VAL A 181 30.29 2.96 -26.08
N LEU A 182 30.52 4.26 -26.29
CA LEU A 182 30.13 5.32 -25.35
C LEU A 182 28.60 5.47 -25.26
N ALA A 183 27.88 5.28 -26.37
CA ALA A 183 26.41 5.26 -26.36
C ALA A 183 25.86 4.06 -25.57
N LEU A 184 26.50 2.88 -25.70
CA LEU A 184 26.17 1.70 -24.89
C LEU A 184 26.53 1.89 -23.41
N PHE A 185 27.66 2.51 -23.09
CA PHE A 185 28.02 2.85 -21.70
C PHE A 185 27.08 3.88 -21.10
N ALA A 186 26.64 4.89 -21.87
CA ALA A 186 25.62 5.85 -21.45
C ALA A 186 24.27 5.16 -21.25
N TYR A 187 23.86 4.28 -22.16
CA TYR A 187 22.64 3.47 -22.03
C TYR A 187 22.70 2.57 -20.78
N PHE A 188 23.81 1.86 -20.56
CA PHE A 188 24.02 1.05 -19.35
C PHE A 188 24.07 1.91 -18.09
N ALA A 189 24.74 3.06 -18.10
CA ALA A 189 24.80 3.98 -16.97
C ALA A 189 23.43 4.61 -16.67
N ILE A 190 22.60 4.87 -17.68
CA ILE A 190 21.22 5.37 -17.51
C ILE A 190 20.31 4.24 -17.01
N CYS A 191 20.44 3.01 -17.52
CA CYS A 191 19.72 1.83 -17.04
C CYS A 191 20.12 1.42 -15.62
N LEU A 192 21.40 1.61 -15.25
CA LEU A 192 21.92 1.38 -13.91
C LEU A 192 21.55 2.54 -12.98
N ASN A 193 21.62 3.80 -13.42
CA ASN A 193 21.15 4.94 -12.61
C ASN A 193 19.63 4.94 -12.46
N GLY A 194 18.84 4.41 -13.39
CA GLY A 194 17.41 4.12 -13.18
C GLY A 194 17.17 3.09 -12.06
N LYS A 195 18.15 2.24 -11.75
CA LYS A 195 18.16 1.35 -10.56
C LYS A 195 18.68 2.03 -9.29
N PHE A 196 19.35 3.19 -9.38
CA PHE A 196 19.93 3.93 -8.24
C PHE A 196 19.27 5.30 -7.94
N ALA A 197 18.45 5.84 -8.84
CA ALA A 197 17.85 7.18 -8.77
C ALA A 197 16.56 7.24 -7.93
N THR A 198 16.39 6.35 -6.95
CA THR A 198 15.42 6.49 -5.85
C THR A 198 16.09 6.92 -4.53
N LYS A 199 17.29 7.51 -4.60
CA LYS A 199 17.89 8.26 -3.50
C LYS A 199 17.99 9.74 -3.85
N ARG A 200 16.94 10.50 -3.55
CA ARG A 200 17.04 11.79 -2.86
C ARG A 200 15.91 11.85 -1.86
#